data_AF-A0AAX2ZJV0-F1
#
_entry.id   AF-A0AAX2ZJV0-F1
#
_cell.length_a   1.000
_cell.length_b   1.000
_cell.length_c   1.000
_cell.angle_alpha   90.00
_cell.angle_beta   90.00
_cell.angle_gamma   90.00
#
_symmetry.space_group_name_H-M   'P 1'
#
loop_
_entity.id
_entity.type
_entity.pdbx_description
1 polymer ?
#
loop_
_entity_poly.entity_id
_entity_poly.type
_entity_poly.pdbx_seq_one_letter_code
_entity_poly.pdbx_strand_id
1 'polypeptide(L)'
;MKNKKEFKKICIAIITFTVVSIAVSYPMNNKINALEQEKTKLTETKPQYKGDCYDETMDLSDDIVIKIIGKMDPSLDINFVNKFDEIDENNKSYSSIELSVSGNLDKIKEIESVLNDLNLNYKIEKMDIKNAKDEKGNEKNYVDCMMTFKVI
;
A
#
# COMPACT_ATOMS: atom_id res chain seq x y z
N MET A 1 68.95 -9.58 -30.89
CA MET A 1 67.62 -9.74 -31.55
C MET A 1 66.57 -10.52 -30.74
N LYS A 2 66.93 -11.42 -29.80
CA LYS A 2 65.95 -12.21 -29.01
C LYS A 2 65.01 -11.36 -28.14
N ASN A 3 65.53 -10.37 -27.40
CA ASN A 3 64.72 -9.53 -26.49
C ASN A 3 63.64 -8.68 -27.21
N LYS A 4 63.89 -8.27 -28.46
CA LYS A 4 62.95 -7.48 -29.25
C LYS A 4 61.74 -8.32 -29.73
N LYS A 5 61.93 -9.63 -29.94
CA LYS A 5 60.85 -10.57 -30.29
C LYS A 5 59.99 -10.93 -29.08
N GLU A 6 60.62 -11.13 -27.91
CA GLU A 6 59.92 -11.38 -26.64
C GLU A 6 59.04 -10.18 -26.24
N PHE A 7 59.59 -8.96 -26.29
CA PHE A 7 58.83 -7.74 -25.99
C PHE A 7 57.63 -7.54 -26.94
N LYS A 8 57.81 -7.83 -28.23
CA LYS A 8 56.72 -7.76 -29.22
C LYS A 8 55.59 -8.75 -28.92
N LYS A 9 55.89 -9.96 -28.45
CA LYS A 9 54.87 -10.94 -28.04
C LYS A 9 54.09 -10.47 -26.81
N ILE A 10 54.77 -9.88 -25.83
CA ILE A 10 54.14 -9.32 -24.62
C ILE A 10 53.19 -8.18 -25.00
N CYS A 11 53.61 -7.25 -25.87
CA CYS A 11 52.73 -6.18 -26.33
C CYS A 11 51.49 -6.71 -27.06
N ILE A 12 51.64 -7.72 -27.92
CA ILE A 12 50.51 -8.33 -28.63
C ILE A 12 49.54 -8.96 -27.62
N ALA A 13 50.04 -9.67 -26.61
CA ALA A 13 49.21 -10.31 -25.59
C ALA A 13 48.41 -9.30 -24.75
N ILE A 14 49.00 -8.15 -24.41
CA ILE A 14 48.32 -7.08 -23.68
C ILE A 14 47.22 -6.44 -24.53
N ILE A 15 47.50 -6.21 -25.82
CA ILE A 15 46.53 -5.63 -26.76
C ILE A 15 45.36 -6.60 -27.00
N THR A 16 45.61 -7.90 -27.17
CA THR A 16 44.51 -8.87 -27.33
C THR A 16 43.68 -9.00 -26.07
N PHE A 17 44.30 -8.98 -24.89
CA PHE A 17 43.57 -9.02 -23.62
C PHE A 17 42.64 -7.81 -23.46
N THR A 18 43.16 -6.60 -23.72
CA THR A 18 42.35 -5.36 -23.62
C THR A 18 41.20 -5.32 -24.61
N VAL A 19 41.39 -5.75 -25.86
CA VAL A 19 40.31 -5.80 -26.86
C VAL A 19 39.21 -6.78 -26.44
N VAL A 20 39.58 -7.97 -25.93
CA VAL A 20 38.59 -8.96 -25.46
C VAL A 20 37.81 -8.44 -24.26
N SER A 21 38.48 -7.79 -23.30
CA SER A 21 37.80 -7.19 -22.14
C SER A 21 36.78 -6.15 -22.58
N ILE A 22 37.14 -5.25 -23.50
CA ILE A 22 36.22 -4.22 -24.02
C ILE A 22 35.04 -4.87 -24.77
N ALA A 23 35.30 -5.90 -25.58
CA ALA A 23 34.28 -6.60 -26.35
C ALA A 23 33.25 -7.32 -25.48
N VAL A 24 33.63 -7.80 -24.28
CA VAL A 24 32.71 -8.44 -23.34
C VAL A 24 31.99 -7.41 -22.46
N SER A 25 32.69 -6.37 -21.99
CA SER A 25 32.11 -5.35 -21.11
C SER A 25 31.09 -4.46 -21.82
N TYR A 26 31.29 -4.12 -23.09
CA TYR A 26 30.40 -3.22 -23.84
C TYR A 26 28.95 -3.75 -23.98
N PRO A 27 28.70 -5.00 -24.42
CA PRO A 27 27.34 -5.54 -24.47
C PRO A 27 26.71 -5.77 -23.09
N MET A 28 27.51 -6.10 -22.07
CA MET A 28 27.00 -6.24 -20.70
C MET A 28 26.54 -4.91 -20.12
N ASN A 29 27.30 -3.82 -20.28
CA ASN A 29 26.91 -2.49 -19.82
C ASN A 29 25.63 -1.99 -20.52
N ASN A 30 25.49 -2.22 -21.83
CA ASN A 30 24.27 -1.81 -22.54
C ASN A 30 23.03 -2.57 -22.06
N LYS A 31 23.16 -3.86 -21.72
CA LYS A 31 22.06 -4.64 -21.13
C LYS A 31 21.70 -4.16 -19.73
N ILE A 32 22.71 -3.85 -18.89
CA ILE A 32 22.50 -3.32 -17.54
C ILE A 32 21.80 -1.96 -17.59
N ASN A 33 22.23 -1.05 -18.47
CA ASN A 33 21.59 0.25 -18.64
C ASN A 33 20.14 0.14 -19.15
N ALA A 34 19.86 -0.81 -20.06
CA ALA A 34 18.49 -1.05 -20.52
C ALA A 34 17.58 -1.59 -19.39
N LEU A 35 18.11 -2.51 -18.57
CA LEU A 35 17.41 -3.05 -17.39
C LEU A 35 17.19 -1.99 -16.32
N GLU A 36 18.14 -1.08 -16.09
CA GLU A 36 17.96 0.05 -15.18
C GLU A 36 16.90 1.04 -15.70
N GLN A 37 16.88 1.34 -17.00
CA GLN A 37 15.83 2.17 -17.59
C GLN A 37 14.44 1.53 -17.47
N GLU A 38 14.33 0.21 -17.68
CA GLU A 38 13.06 -0.51 -17.51
C GLU A 38 12.61 -0.55 -16.05
N LYS A 39 13.54 -0.77 -15.11
CA LYS A 39 13.28 -0.68 -13.67
C LYS A 39 12.80 0.72 -13.27
N THR A 40 13.39 1.77 -13.82
CA THR A 40 13.00 3.16 -13.53
C THR A 40 11.57 3.44 -13.99
N LYS A 41 11.19 2.98 -15.20
CA LYS A 41 9.81 3.08 -15.71
C LYS A 41 8.78 2.32 -14.86
N LEU A 42 9.16 1.14 -14.36
CA LEU A 42 8.33 0.33 -13.45
C LEU A 42 8.17 0.96 -12.06
N THR A 43 9.16 1.74 -11.61
CA THR A 43 9.11 2.38 -10.27
C THR A 43 8.30 3.67 -10.28
N GLU A 44 8.27 4.39 -11.40
CA GLU A 44 7.48 5.64 -11.57
C GLU A 44 5.98 5.38 -11.72
N THR A 45 5.57 4.18 -12.12
CA THR A 45 4.15 3.84 -12.33
C THR A 45 3.79 2.65 -11.46
N LYS A 46 3.50 2.87 -10.17
CA LYS A 46 2.78 1.86 -9.38
C LYS A 46 1.45 1.60 -10.11
N PRO A 47 1.17 0.38 -10.59
CA PRO A 47 -0.13 0.09 -11.15
C PRO A 47 -1.16 0.24 -10.01
N GLN A 48 -2.05 1.23 -10.13
CA GLN A 48 -3.24 1.26 -9.29
C GLN A 48 -4.07 0.03 -9.66
N TYR A 49 -4.21 -0.90 -8.75
CA TYR A 49 -5.11 -2.03 -8.92
C TYR A 49 -6.55 -1.51 -8.93
N LYS A 50 -7.13 -1.42 -10.12
CA LYS A 50 -8.56 -1.22 -10.33
C LYS A 50 -9.15 -2.62 -10.48
N GLY A 51 -9.80 -3.11 -9.43
CA GLY A 51 -10.35 -4.47 -9.39
C GLY A 51 -11.32 -4.76 -10.54
N ASP A 52 -11.69 -6.03 -10.71
CA ASP A 52 -12.38 -6.57 -11.89
C ASP A 52 -13.78 -5.96 -12.18
N CYS A 53 -14.29 -5.10 -11.28
CA CYS A 53 -15.58 -4.42 -11.37
C CYS A 53 -15.47 -2.89 -11.40
N TYR A 54 -14.33 -2.33 -11.83
CA TYR A 54 -14.13 -0.89 -11.87
C TYR A 54 -14.97 -0.22 -12.95
N ASP A 55 -15.96 0.59 -12.55
CA ASP A 55 -16.76 1.45 -13.43
C ASP A 55 -16.25 2.90 -13.33
N GLU A 56 -15.75 3.45 -14.44
CA GLU A 56 -15.25 4.84 -14.53
C GLU A 56 -16.33 5.90 -14.30
N THR A 57 -17.61 5.53 -14.37
CA THR A 57 -18.76 6.41 -14.16
C THR A 57 -19.28 6.38 -12.72
N MET A 58 -18.78 5.48 -11.89
CA MET A 58 -19.20 5.35 -10.50
C MET A 58 -18.55 6.46 -9.66
N ASP A 59 -19.36 7.43 -9.23
CA ASP A 59 -18.92 8.45 -8.29
C ASP A 59 -18.71 7.85 -6.90
N LEU A 60 -17.53 7.29 -6.71
CA LEU A 60 -17.04 6.73 -5.44
C LEU A 60 -16.98 7.79 -4.33
N SER A 61 -17.04 9.09 -4.66
CA SER A 61 -17.05 10.15 -3.65
C SER A 61 -18.29 10.08 -2.77
N ASP A 62 -19.38 9.47 -3.26
CA ASP A 62 -20.62 9.32 -2.52
C ASP A 62 -20.72 8.06 -1.65
N ASP A 63 -19.83 7.08 -1.86
CA ASP A 63 -19.82 5.85 -1.09
C ASP A 63 -19.49 6.13 0.38
N ILE A 64 -20.37 5.67 1.26
CA ILE A 64 -20.28 5.88 2.70
C ILE A 64 -18.98 5.31 3.30
N VAL A 65 -18.52 4.16 2.81
CA VAL A 65 -17.27 3.53 3.26
C VAL A 65 -16.09 4.41 2.87
N ILE A 66 -16.10 4.93 1.64
CA ILE A 66 -15.03 5.80 1.14
C ILE A 66 -15.01 7.13 1.90
N LYS A 67 -16.17 7.72 2.19
CA LYS A 67 -16.29 8.94 3.02
C LYS A 67 -15.72 8.73 4.42
N ILE A 68 -16.01 7.59 5.05
CA ILE A 68 -15.54 7.24 6.39
C ILE A 68 -14.02 7.06 6.38
N ILE A 69 -13.49 6.22 5.49
CA ILE A 69 -12.05 5.98 5.34
C ILE A 69 -11.31 7.29 5.03
N GLY A 70 -11.86 8.12 4.14
CA GLY A 70 -11.25 9.38 3.73
C GLY A 70 -11.14 10.44 4.83
N LYS A 71 -11.96 10.37 5.88
CA LYS A 71 -11.89 11.26 7.04
C LYS A 71 -11.19 10.66 8.27
N MET A 72 -10.85 9.38 8.26
CA MET A 72 -10.13 8.76 9.36
C MET A 72 -8.72 9.30 9.49
N ASP A 73 -8.22 9.32 10.74
CA ASP A 73 -6.83 9.71 11.01
C ASP A 73 -5.88 8.70 10.33
N PRO A 74 -4.91 9.16 9.51
CA PRO A 74 -4.01 8.28 8.76
C PRO A 74 -3.03 7.49 9.65
N SER A 75 -2.98 7.79 10.96
CA SER A 75 -2.22 7.01 11.94
C SER A 75 -2.96 5.75 12.42
N LEU A 76 -4.23 5.58 12.05
CA LEU A 76 -5.01 4.37 12.31
C LEU A 76 -4.80 3.35 11.20
N ASP A 77 -4.54 2.11 11.58
CA ASP A 77 -4.47 0.98 10.68
C ASP A 77 -5.88 0.40 10.48
N ILE A 78 -6.45 0.65 9.31
CA ILE A 78 -7.75 0.07 8.94
C ILE A 78 -7.52 -1.36 8.48
N ASN A 79 -7.91 -2.32 9.33
CA ASN A 79 -7.76 -3.75 9.04
C ASN A 79 -8.77 -4.20 7.99
N PHE A 80 -10.05 -3.81 8.17
CA PHE A 80 -11.10 -4.02 7.18
C PHE A 80 -12.29 -3.10 7.43
N VAL A 81 -13.09 -2.89 6.38
CA VAL A 81 -14.42 -2.27 6.45
C VAL A 81 -15.38 -3.09 5.62
N ASN A 82 -16.43 -3.61 6.25
CA ASN A 82 -17.51 -4.32 5.58
C ASN A 82 -18.77 -3.46 5.59
N LYS A 83 -19.50 -3.47 4.47
CA LYS A 83 -20.82 -2.83 4.33
C LYS A 83 -21.85 -3.90 4.00
N PHE A 84 -22.94 -3.91 4.76
CA PHE A 84 -24.09 -4.76 4.53
C PHE A 84 -25.32 -3.90 4.35
N ASP A 85 -26.01 -4.01 3.22
CA ASP A 85 -27.28 -3.33 3.00
C ASP A 85 -28.42 -4.21 3.51
N GLU A 86 -29.16 -3.71 4.48
CA GLU A 86 -30.16 -4.46 5.24
C GLU A 86 -31.50 -3.71 5.26
N ILE A 87 -32.55 -4.41 5.70
CA ILE A 87 -33.90 -3.87 5.85
C ILE A 87 -34.37 -4.16 7.28
N ASP A 88 -34.86 -3.14 7.98
CA ASP A 88 -35.36 -3.28 9.34
C ASP A 88 -36.76 -3.90 9.40
N GLU A 89 -37.27 -4.14 10.61
CA GLU A 89 -38.62 -4.68 10.84
C GLU A 89 -39.75 -3.79 10.28
N ASN A 90 -39.46 -2.52 9.96
CA ASN A 90 -40.40 -1.54 9.41
C ASN A 90 -40.25 -1.36 7.89
N ASN A 91 -39.54 -2.26 7.21
CA ASN A 91 -39.19 -2.14 5.78
C ASN A 91 -38.37 -0.89 5.41
N LYS A 92 -37.59 -0.34 6.35
CA LYS A 92 -36.63 0.73 6.07
C LYS A 92 -35.27 0.15 5.75
N SER A 93 -34.73 0.51 4.60
CA SER A 93 -33.35 0.19 4.22
C SER A 93 -32.36 0.96 5.08
N TYR A 94 -31.28 0.31 5.47
CA TYR A 94 -30.13 0.91 6.13
C TYR A 94 -28.85 0.17 5.74
N SER A 95 -27.70 0.82 5.90
CA SER A 95 -26.40 0.16 5.75
C SER A 95 -25.81 -0.13 7.13
N SER A 96 -25.51 -1.40 7.41
CA SER A 96 -24.72 -1.83 8.56
C SER A 96 -23.24 -1.82 8.16
N ILE A 97 -22.43 -1.09 8.91
CA ILE A 97 -20.99 -0.96 8.65
C ILE A 97 -20.25 -1.63 9.81
N GLU A 98 -19.39 -2.58 9.47
CA GLU A 98 -18.46 -3.22 10.39
C GLU A 98 -17.05 -2.73 10.10
N LEU A 99 -16.44 -2.10 11.09
CA LEU A 99 -15.17 -1.43 11.00
C LEU A 99 -14.19 -2.05 11.99
N SER A 100 -13.06 -2.54 11.48
CA SER A 100 -11.94 -3.02 12.28
C SER A 100 -10.74 -2.11 12.09
N VAL A 101 -10.29 -1.50 13.17
CA VAL A 101 -9.16 -0.56 13.17
C VAL A 101 -8.23 -0.83 14.33
N SER A 102 -6.95 -0.60 14.13
CA SER A 102 -5.92 -0.71 15.15
C SER A 102 -5.17 0.62 15.25
N GLY A 103 -4.76 1.00 16.45
CA GLY A 103 -4.04 2.25 16.64
C GLY A 103 -4.06 2.77 18.06
N ASN A 104 -3.63 4.02 18.22
CA ASN A 104 -3.68 4.68 19.51
C ASN A 104 -5.12 4.85 20.00
N LEU A 105 -5.39 4.48 21.25
CA LEU A 105 -6.71 4.54 21.88
C LEU A 105 -7.33 5.95 21.81
N ASP A 106 -6.54 7.00 21.95
CA ASP A 106 -7.07 8.36 21.87
C ASP A 106 -7.54 8.70 20.45
N LYS A 107 -6.85 8.18 19.42
CA LYS A 107 -7.27 8.28 18.02
C LYS A 107 -8.50 7.44 17.72
N ILE A 108 -8.64 6.28 18.34
CA ILE A 108 -9.85 5.45 18.19
C ILE A 108 -11.08 6.14 18.78
N LYS A 109 -10.94 6.89 19.88
CA LYS A 109 -12.04 7.69 20.44
C LYS A 109 -12.48 8.83 19.50
N GLU A 110 -11.57 9.33 18.65
CA GLU A 110 -11.90 10.39 17.68
C GLU A 110 -12.79 9.88 16.54
N ILE A 111 -12.92 8.57 16.33
CA ILE A 111 -13.75 7.98 15.25
C ILE A 111 -15.22 8.39 15.37
N GLU A 112 -15.77 8.46 16.58
CA GLU A 112 -17.15 8.90 16.77
C GLU A 112 -17.35 10.37 16.33
N SER A 113 -16.34 11.23 16.55
CA SER A 113 -16.36 12.60 16.03
C SER A 113 -16.33 12.62 14.50
N VAL A 114 -15.55 11.75 13.86
CA VAL A 114 -15.52 11.62 12.40
C VAL A 114 -16.89 11.24 11.84
N LEU A 115 -17.60 10.30 12.50
CA LEU A 115 -18.94 9.90 12.10
C LEU A 115 -19.95 11.05 12.27
N ASN A 116 -19.84 11.84 13.35
CA ASN A 116 -20.64 13.05 13.55
C ASN A 116 -20.38 14.11 12.48
N ASP A 117 -19.12 14.34 12.11
CA ASP A 117 -18.71 15.33 11.10
C ASP A 117 -19.14 14.96 9.68
N LEU A 118 -19.47 13.70 9.43
CA LEU A 118 -20.06 13.26 8.17
C LEU A 118 -21.57 13.54 8.10
N ASN A 119 -22.18 14.05 9.17
CA ASN A 119 -23.60 14.35 9.29
C ASN A 119 -24.48 13.15 8.90
N LEU A 120 -24.02 11.96 9.25
CA LEU A 120 -24.71 10.70 9.00
C LEU A 120 -25.75 10.50 10.09
N ASN A 121 -26.93 10.02 9.72
CA ASN A 121 -27.88 9.53 10.71
C ASN A 121 -27.45 8.12 11.11
N TYR A 122 -26.50 8.03 12.05
CA TYR A 122 -25.90 6.78 12.46
C TYR A 122 -26.25 6.38 13.89
N LYS A 123 -26.14 5.08 14.18
CA LYS A 123 -26.27 4.51 15.51
C LYS A 123 -25.22 3.42 15.71
N ILE A 124 -24.33 3.61 16.68
CA ILE A 124 -23.38 2.57 17.10
C ILE A 124 -24.18 1.46 17.79
N GLU A 125 -24.02 0.23 17.30
CA GLU A 125 -24.67 -0.95 17.86
C GLU A 125 -23.73 -1.71 18.78
N LYS A 126 -22.45 -1.80 18.38
CA LYS A 126 -21.44 -2.54 19.11
C LYS A 126 -20.10 -1.86 18.96
N MET A 127 -19.36 -1.79 20.06
CA MET A 127 -17.96 -1.38 20.07
C MET A 127 -17.22 -2.31 21.03
N ASP A 128 -16.14 -2.91 20.56
CA ASP A 128 -15.28 -3.80 21.33
C ASP A 128 -13.84 -3.35 21.15
N ILE A 129 -13.19 -2.96 22.25
CA ILE A 129 -11.80 -2.49 22.27
C ILE A 129 -10.97 -3.52 23.05
N LYS A 130 -9.94 -4.05 22.39
CA LYS A 130 -9.01 -5.00 22.98
C LYS A 130 -7.60 -4.43 22.90
N ASN A 131 -6.81 -4.64 23.94
CA ASN A 131 -5.37 -4.33 23.85
C ASN A 131 -4.76 -5.20 22.75
N ALA A 132 -4.07 -4.58 21.79
CA ALA A 132 -3.31 -5.32 20.82
C ALA A 132 -2.22 -6.08 21.58
N LYS A 133 -2.16 -7.40 21.39
CA LYS A 133 -1.13 -8.22 22.02
C LYS A 133 0.16 -8.04 21.24
N ASP A 134 0.99 -7.11 21.67
CA ASP A 134 2.37 -7.07 21.19
C ASP A 134 3.11 -8.32 21.69
N GLU A 135 3.67 -9.12 20.77
CA GLU A 135 4.67 -10.15 21.07
C GLU A 135 5.96 -9.55 21.69
N LYS A 136 6.08 -8.22 21.69
CA LYS A 136 7.22 -7.44 22.24
C LYS A 136 6.83 -6.43 23.32
N GLY A 137 5.57 -6.46 23.77
CA GLY A 137 5.00 -5.78 24.93
C GLY A 137 5.51 -4.37 25.23
N ASN A 138 5.21 -3.34 24.42
CA ASN A 138 5.34 -1.96 24.89
C ASN A 138 4.74 -0.80 24.06
N GLU A 139 3.70 -0.97 23.24
CA GLU A 139 2.92 0.22 22.86
C GLU A 139 1.80 0.49 23.87
N LYS A 140 2.13 1.27 24.92
CA LYS A 140 1.12 1.84 25.82
C LYS A 140 0.07 2.56 24.96
N ASN A 141 -1.19 2.13 25.10
CA ASN A 141 -2.37 2.68 24.43
C ASN A 141 -2.57 2.26 22.96
N TYR A 142 -1.84 1.27 22.43
CA TYR A 142 -2.21 0.69 21.14
C TYR A 142 -3.26 -0.41 21.32
N VAL A 143 -4.38 -0.30 20.61
CA VAL A 143 -5.54 -1.19 20.79
C VAL A 143 -6.16 -1.55 19.43
N ASP A 144 -6.81 -2.71 19.40
CA ASP A 144 -7.67 -3.16 18.32
C ASP A 144 -9.12 -2.80 18.68
N CYS A 145 -9.80 -2.09 17.79
CA CYS A 145 -11.20 -1.73 17.93
C CYS A 145 -12.03 -2.36 16.81
N MET A 146 -13.07 -3.08 17.21
CA MET A 146 -14.13 -3.53 16.32
C MET A 146 -15.39 -2.70 16.62
N MET A 147 -15.91 -2.01 15.63
CA MET A 147 -17.12 -1.21 15.74
C MET A 147 -18.13 -1.64 14.68
N THR A 148 -19.39 -1.75 15.09
CA THR A 148 -20.53 -1.94 14.18
C THR A 148 -21.50 -0.80 14.40
N PHE A 149 -21.87 -0.11 13.32
CA PHE A 149 -22.83 0.98 13.35
C PHE A 149 -23.75 0.96 12.13
N LYS A 150 -24.99 1.37 12.34
CA LYS A 150 -26.00 1.53 11.30
C LYS A 150 -25.98 2.94 10.76
N VAL A 151 -26.19 3.10 9.46
CA VAL A 151 -26.38 4.37 8.76
C VAL A 151 -27.72 4.33 8.02
N ILE A 152 -28.58 5.33 8.26
CA ILE A 152 -29.95 5.47 7.71
C ILE A 152 -30.02 6.63 6.72
#